data_AF-A0A7X9FWX7-F1
#
_entry.id   AF-A0A7X9FWX7-F1
#
_cell.length_a   1.000
_cell.length_b   1.000
_cell.length_c   1.000
_cell.angle_alpha   90.00
_cell.angle_beta   90.00
_cell.angle_gamma   90.00
#
_symmetry.space_group_name_H-M   'P 1'
#
loop_
_entity.id
_entity.type
_entity.pdbx_description
1 polymer ?
#
loop_
_entity_poly.entity_id
_entity_poly.type
_entity_poly.pdbx_seq_one_letter_code
_entity_poly.pdbx_strand_id
1 'polypeptide(L)'
;MRWDKLTVMLQEAFQLAQSKAQELGQQELRPEHLLWSFLNQEGNIINSLLTKLEVSSRELQNELNQMLNRLPRIQGTGEIYLSGELNDVMNEGWSQAE
;
A
#
# COMPACT_ATOMS: atom_id res chain seq x y z
N MET A 1 -9.79 -7.12 10.08
CA MET A 1 -8.62 -6.33 10.57
C MET A 1 -9.00 -5.51 11.79
N ARG A 2 -8.11 -5.38 12.78
CA ARG A 2 -8.28 -4.50 13.96
C ARG A 2 -7.54 -3.18 13.75
N TRP A 3 -8.22 -2.17 13.22
CA TRP A 3 -7.63 -0.87 12.85
C TRP A 3 -7.00 -0.12 14.01
N ASP A 4 -7.61 -0.23 15.20
CA ASP A 4 -7.16 0.37 16.46
C ASP A 4 -5.83 -0.20 16.97
N LYS A 5 -5.40 -1.34 16.42
CA LYS A 5 -4.15 -2.00 16.79
C LYS A 5 -2.99 -1.73 15.84
N LEU A 6 -3.24 -1.02 14.74
CA LEU A 6 -2.18 -0.63 13.81
C LEU A 6 -1.38 0.55 14.39
N THR A 7 -0.11 0.65 14.02
CA THR A 7 0.67 1.85 14.32
C THR A 7 0.11 3.05 13.56
N VAL A 8 0.36 4.26 14.08
CA VAL A 8 -0.06 5.51 13.41
C VAL A 8 0.49 5.59 11.98
N MET A 9 1.77 5.22 11.80
CA MET A 9 2.42 5.17 10.48
C MET A 9 1.65 4.29 9.49
N LEU A 10 1.21 3.10 9.92
CA LEU A 10 0.46 2.18 9.08
C LEU A 10 -0.96 2.69 8.79
N GLN A 11 -1.62 3.33 9.76
CA GLN A 11 -2.92 3.97 9.55
C GLN A 11 -2.83 5.07 8.48
N GLU A 12 -1.81 5.92 8.56
CA GLU A 12 -1.52 6.95 7.54
C GLU A 12 -1.23 6.33 6.17
N ALA A 13 -0.44 5.24 6.14
CA ALA A 13 -0.14 4.52 4.90
C ALA A 13 -1.41 3.98 4.23
N PHE A 14 -2.38 3.47 5.00
CA PHE A 14 -3.68 3.04 4.47
C PHE A 14 -4.52 4.19 3.92
N GLN A 15 -4.51 5.35 4.57
CA GLN A 15 -5.21 6.53 4.09
C GLN A 15 -4.61 7.03 2.77
N LEU A 16 -3.28 7.08 2.69
CA LEU A 16 -2.56 7.47 1.48
C LEU A 16 -2.77 6.46 0.34
N ALA A 17 -2.78 5.16 0.65
CA ALA A 17 -3.05 4.11 -0.33
C ALA A 17 -4.48 4.20 -0.90
N GLN A 18 -5.50 4.44 -0.04
CA GLN A 18 -6.88 4.67 -0.48
C GLN A 18 -6.99 5.91 -1.38
N SER A 19 -6.33 6.99 -1.00
CA SER A 19 -6.28 8.22 -1.80
C SER A 19 -5.67 7.94 -3.17
N LYS A 20 -4.62 7.11 -3.23
CA LYS A 20 -4.00 6.72 -4.50
C LYS A 20 -4.90 5.86 -5.37
N ALA A 21 -5.57 4.86 -4.80
CA ALA A 21 -6.53 4.03 -5.53
C ALA A 21 -7.68 4.91 -6.09
N GLN A 22 -8.17 5.87 -5.31
CA GLN A 22 -9.18 6.83 -5.75
C GLN A 22 -8.70 7.70 -6.91
N GLU A 23 -7.49 8.25 -6.82
CA GLU A 23 -6.86 9.06 -7.88
C GLU A 23 -6.76 8.28 -9.21
N LEU A 24 -6.44 6.98 -9.12
CA LEU A 24 -6.29 6.10 -10.28
C LEU A 24 -7.61 5.52 -10.81
N GLY A 25 -8.75 5.79 -10.14
CA GLY A 25 -10.05 5.24 -10.49
C GLY A 25 -10.15 3.73 -10.25
N GLN A 26 -9.52 3.25 -9.19
CA GLN A 26 -9.41 1.84 -8.81
C GLN A 26 -10.25 1.58 -7.56
N GLN A 27 -11.18 0.62 -7.65
CA GLN A 27 -12.12 0.33 -6.57
C GLN A 27 -11.57 -0.69 -5.55
N GLU A 28 -10.47 -1.36 -5.89
CA GLU A 28 -9.85 -2.37 -5.05
C GLU A 28 -8.51 -1.85 -4.51
N LEU A 29 -8.38 -1.79 -3.19
CA LEU A 29 -7.12 -1.52 -2.51
C LEU A 29 -6.28 -2.79 -2.48
N ARG A 30 -5.19 -2.77 -3.26
CA ARG A 30 -4.24 -3.88 -3.41
C ARG A 30 -2.92 -3.64 -2.67
N PRO A 31 -2.11 -4.68 -2.39
CA PRO A 31 -0.80 -4.54 -1.75
C PRO A 31 0.11 -3.51 -2.43
N GLU A 32 0.01 -3.36 -3.75
CA GLU A 32 0.77 -2.40 -4.52
C GLU A 32 0.50 -0.94 -4.08
N HIS A 33 -0.74 -0.62 -3.72
CA HIS A 33 -1.09 0.71 -3.23
C HIS A 33 -0.50 0.98 -1.85
N LEU A 34 -0.51 -0.04 -0.98
CA LEU A 34 0.05 0.07 0.35
C LEU A 34 1.58 0.16 0.31
N LEU A 35 2.23 -0.60 -0.56
CA LEU A 35 3.66 -0.44 -0.80
C LEU A 35 3.96 0.96 -1.35
N TRP A 36 3.13 1.45 -2.27
CA TRP A 36 3.30 2.78 -2.84
C TRP A 36 3.22 3.86 -1.76
N SER A 37 2.26 3.76 -0.84
CA SER A 37 2.16 4.72 0.25
C SER A 37 3.39 4.70 1.16
N PHE A 38 3.96 3.53 1.46
CA PHE A 38 5.24 3.47 2.19
C PHE A 38 6.41 4.07 1.42
N LEU A 39 6.50 3.94 0.10
CA LEU A 39 7.58 4.58 -0.65
C LEU A 39 7.44 6.11 -0.72
N ASN A 40 6.23 6.64 -0.50
CA ASN A 40 5.93 8.08 -0.62
C ASN A 40 5.64 8.77 0.72
N GLN A 41 5.52 8.02 1.82
CA GLN A 41 5.37 8.56 3.17
C GLN A 41 6.74 8.97 3.71
N GLU A 42 6.87 10.21 4.20
CA GLU A 42 8.10 10.65 4.86
C GLU A 42 8.24 10.05 6.26
N GLY A 43 9.47 9.82 6.72
CA GLY A 43 9.74 9.41 8.10
C GLY A 43 9.41 7.95 8.45
N ASN A 44 9.04 7.09 7.50
CA ASN A 44 8.84 5.66 7.78
C ASN A 44 10.15 4.85 7.79
N ILE A 45 10.08 3.68 8.42
CA ILE A 45 11.21 2.75 8.54
C ILE A 45 11.51 1.98 7.25
N ILE A 46 10.56 1.86 6.33
CA ILE A 46 10.66 1.02 5.12
C ILE A 46 11.71 1.57 4.17
N ASN A 47 11.78 2.88 3.97
CA ASN A 47 12.83 3.49 3.14
C ASN A 47 14.25 3.21 3.65
N SER A 48 14.42 3.20 4.98
CA SER A 48 15.70 2.83 5.61
C SER A 48 16.00 1.33 5.45
N LEU A 49 14.99 0.48 5.53
CA LEU A 49 15.12 -0.97 5.31
C LEU A 49 15.53 -1.27 3.87
N LEU A 50 14.87 -0.67 2.88
CA LEU A 50 15.22 -0.84 1.46
C LEU A 50 16.66 -0.41 1.18
N THR A 51 17.10 0.71 1.76
CA THR A 51 18.49 1.18 1.66
C THR A 51 19.47 0.15 2.22
N LYS A 52 19.17 -0.45 3.37
CA LYS A 52 20.01 -1.51 3.98
C LYS A 52 20.03 -2.80 3.17
N LEU A 53 18.95 -3.09 2.45
CA LEU A 53 18.84 -4.24 1.55
C LEU A 53 19.44 -3.95 0.16
N GLU A 54 20.05 -2.78 -0.04
CA GLU A 54 20.61 -2.33 -1.31
C GLU A 54 19.58 -2.32 -2.46
N VAL A 55 18.31 -2.16 -2.12
CA VAL A 55 17.21 -2.03 -3.08
C VAL A 55 17.09 -0.58 -3.53
N SER A 56 17.12 -0.35 -4.84
CA SER A 56 16.90 0.98 -5.42
C SER A 56 15.43 1.39 -5.25
N SER A 57 15.14 2.26 -4.28
CA SER A 57 13.79 2.78 -4.06
C SER A 57 13.22 3.46 -5.30
N ARG A 58 14.06 4.10 -6.12
CA ARG A 58 13.64 4.72 -7.38
C ARG A 58 13.16 3.69 -8.40
N GLU A 59 13.91 2.60 -8.59
CA GLU A 59 13.53 1.55 -9.53
C GLU A 59 12.27 0.83 -9.06
N LEU A 60 12.19 0.51 -7.76
CA LEU A 60 11.01 -0.09 -7.15
C LEU A 60 9.78 0.81 -7.33
N GLN A 61 9.89 2.10 -7.07
CA GLN A 61 8.79 3.05 -7.24
C GLN A 61 8.35 3.15 -8.71
N ASN A 62 9.30 3.11 -9.66
CA ASN A 62 8.99 3.13 -11.09
C ASN A 62 8.23 1.86 -11.53
N GLU A 63 8.70 0.68 -11.12
CA GLU A 63 8.03 -0.59 -11.43
C GLU A 63 6.63 -0.63 -10.81
N LEU A 64 6.51 -0.20 -9.55
CA LEU A 64 5.25 -0.16 -8.83
C LEU A 64 4.24 0.78 -9.51
N ASN A 65 4.67 1.96 -9.95
CA ASN A 65 3.84 2.87 -10.71
C ASN A 65 3.36 2.25 -12.04
N GLN A 66 4.20 1.45 -12.71
CA GLN A 66 3.78 0.73 -13.92
C GLN A 66 2.75 -0.36 -13.61
N MET A 67 2.91 -1.11 -12.52
CA MET A 67 1.94 -2.10 -12.07
C MET A 67 0.59 -1.46 -11.76
N LEU A 68 0.59 -0.40 -10.94
CA LEU A 68 -0.62 0.35 -10.58
C LEU A 68 -1.36 0.87 -11.82
N ASN A 69 -0.63 1.38 -12.82
CA ASN A 69 -1.24 1.88 -14.05
C ASN A 69 -1.93 0.81 -14.91
N ARG A 70 -1.54 -0.47 -14.75
CA ARG A 70 -2.13 -1.61 -15.47
C ARG A 70 -3.36 -2.20 -14.77
N LEU A 71 -3.63 -1.82 -13.53
CA LEU A 71 -4.78 -2.32 -12.80
C LEU A 71 -6.10 -1.83 -13.42
N PRO A 72 -7.17 -2.65 -13.35
CA PRO A 72 -8.49 -2.28 -13.87
C PRO A 72 -9.00 -0.98 -13.24
N ARG A 73 -9.59 -0.13 -14.08
CA ARG A 73 -10.25 1.12 -13.64
C ARG A 73 -11.75 0.95 -13.78
N ILE A 74 -12.49 1.29 -12.74
CA ILE A 74 -13.96 1.13 -12.72
C ILE A 74 -14.59 2.53 -12.77
N GLN A 75 -15.53 2.71 -13.70
CA GLN A 75 -16.33 3.93 -13.76
C GLN A 75 -17.51 3.80 -12.79
N GLY A 76 -17.54 4.64 -11.77
CA GLY A 76 -18.65 4.71 -10.81
C GLY A 76 -18.22 5.27 -9.45
N THR A 77 -19.20 5.69 -8.65
CA THR A 77 -19.00 6.08 -7.26
C THR A 77 -19.20 4.85 -6.37
N GLY A 78 -18.18 4.00 -6.30
CA GLY A 78 -18.14 2.86 -5.38
C GLY A 78 -17.16 3.13 -4.23
N GLU A 79 -17.46 2.60 -3.06
CA GLU A 79 -16.47 2.57 -1.96
C GLU A 79 -15.28 1.68 -2.35
N ILE A 80 -14.09 2.11 -1.94
CA ILE A 80 -12.85 1.34 -2.12
C ILE A 80 -12.83 0.25 -1.06
N TYR A 81 -12.66 -1.01 -1.48
CA TYR A 81 -12.59 -2.17 -0.59
C TYR A 81 -11.20 -2.83 -0.63
N LEU A 82 -10.84 -3.56 0.43
CA LEU A 82 -9.58 -4.32 0.47
C LEU A 82 -9.65 -5.54 -0.46
N SER A 83 -8.65 -5.72 -1.31
CA SER A 83 -8.45 -6.98 -2.05
C SER A 83 -8.28 -8.18 -1.12
N GLY A 84 -8.52 -9.38 -1.66
CA GLY A 84 -8.17 -10.62 -0.95
C GLY A 84 -6.68 -10.68 -0.63
N GLU A 85 -5.83 -10.35 -1.60
CA GLU A 85 -4.37 -10.37 -1.45
C GLU A 85 -3.88 -9.40 -0.36
N LEU A 86 -4.49 -8.21 -0.25
CA LEU A 86 -4.14 -7.27 0.82
C LEU A 86 -4.58 -7.78 2.19
N ASN A 87 -5.75 -8.41 2.29
CA ASN A 87 -6.17 -9.03 3.54
C ASN A 87 -5.19 -10.14 3.96
N ASP A 88 -4.73 -10.97 3.02
CA ASP A 88 -3.77 -12.03 3.29
C ASP A 88 -2.42 -11.48 3.78
N VAL A 89 -1.88 -10.46 3.10
CA VAL A 89 -0.65 -9.76 3.53
C VAL A 89 -0.80 -9.18 4.94
N MET A 90 -1.96 -8.59 5.25
CA MET A 90 -2.21 -8.01 6.56
C MET A 90 -2.37 -9.06 7.66
N ASN A 91 -2.96 -10.21 7.36
CA ASN A 91 -3.08 -11.33 8.30
C ASN A 91 -1.71 -11.97 8.57
N GLU A 92 -0.89 -12.14 7.54
CA GLU A 92 0.49 -12.64 7.68
C GLU A 92 1.34 -11.68 8.53
N GLY A 93 1.28 -10.38 8.22
CA GLY A 93 1.96 -9.35 9.02
C GLY A 93 1.48 -9.32 10.47
N TRP A 94 0.20 -9.60 10.72
CA TRP A 94 -0.36 -9.74 12.06
C TRP A 94 0.27 -10.93 12.80
N SER A 95 0.39 -12.08 12.14
CA SER A 95 0.99 -13.29 12.73
C SER A 95 2.46 -13.13 13.09
N GLN A 96 3.21 -12.28 12.37
CA GLN A 96 4.63 -12.02 12.65
C GLN A 96 4.85 -10.99 13.76
N ALA A 97 3.82 -10.22 14.11
CA ALA A 97 3.87 -9.22 15.17
C ALA A 97 3.54 -9.79 16.56
N GLU A 98 2.92 -10.98 16.62
CA GLU A 98 2.68 -11.75 17.85
C GLU A 98 3.91 -12.59 18.24
#